data_AF-A0A0C9WBD0-F1
#
_entry.id   AF-A0A0C9WBD0-F1
#
_cell.length_a   1.000
_cell.length_b   1.000
_cell.length_c   1.000
_cell.angle_alpha   90.00
_cell.angle_beta   90.00
_cell.angle_gamma   90.00
#
_symmetry.space_group_name_H-M   'P 1'
#
loop_
_entity.id
_entity.type
_entity.pdbx_description
1 polymer ?
#
loop_
_entity_poly.entity_id
_entity_poly.type
_entity_poly.pdbx_seq_one_letter_code
_entity_poly.pdbx_strand_id
1 'polypeptide(L)' 'IQIVWGIGLFHIHGHQDICLSRYSPDLIPGISKVDGEVLETLWSQLNEICGSTHSMTAAHRREVLNDHMLDSN' A
#
# COMPACT_ATOMS: atom_id res chain seq x y z
N ILE A 1 18.91 -17.79 17.27
CA ILE A 1 17.85 -17.31 16.35
C ILE A 1 18.51 -16.35 15.38
N GLN A 2 18.40 -16.58 14.07
CA GLN A 2 18.90 -15.66 13.05
C GLN A 2 17.76 -14.74 12.63
N ILE A 3 17.96 -13.43 12.71
CA ILE A 3 16.96 -12.43 12.29
C ILE A 3 17.35 -11.95 10.90
N VAL A 4 16.41 -12.00 9.96
CA VAL A 4 16.55 -11.44 8.61
C VAL A 4 15.58 -10.27 8.49
N TRP A 5 16.09 -9.09 8.15
CA TRP A 5 15.29 -7.89 7.99
C TRP A 5 14.76 -7.81 6.55
N GLY A 6 13.48 -7.51 6.39
CA GLY A 6 12.86 -7.21 5.10
C GLY A 6 12.50 -5.73 4.99
N ILE A 7 12.49 -5.21 3.77
CA ILE A 7 11.94 -3.89 3.45
C ILE A 7 10.67 -4.11 2.63
N GLY A 8 9.59 -3.42 2.96
CA GLY A 8 8.33 -3.52 2.22
C GLY A 8 8.51 -3.30 0.72
N LEU A 9 7.81 -4.09 -0.10
CA LEU A 9 8.01 -4.14 -1.55
C LEU A 9 7.80 -2.79 -2.23
N PHE A 10 6.84 -1.99 -1.76
CA PHE A 10 6.66 -0.64 -2.28
C PHE A 10 7.88 0.25 -1.96
N HIS A 11 8.37 0.18 -0.71
CA HIS A 11 9.45 1.04 -0.23
C HIS A 11 10.82 0.67 -0.80
N ILE A 12 11.09 -0.62 -1.04
CA ILE A 12 12.42 -1.09 -1.48
C ILE A 12 12.81 -0.56 -2.86
N HIS A 13 11.84 -0.26 -3.72
CA HIS A 13 12.07 0.35 -5.03
C HIS A 13 12.54 1.81 -4.94
N GLY A 14 12.36 2.47 -3.80
CA GLY A 14 12.93 3.79 -3.51
C GLY A 14 14.36 3.75 -2.97
N HIS A 15 14.91 2.56 -2.70
CA HIS A 15 16.29 2.37 -2.23
C HIS A 15 17.26 2.14 -3.39
N GLN A 16 18.56 2.14 -3.08
CA GLN A 16 19.62 1.69 -3.99
C GLN A 16 19.42 0.23 -4.43
N ASP A 17 19.85 -0.10 -5.66
CA ASP A 17 19.63 -1.42 -6.28
C ASP A 17 20.12 -2.60 -5.43
N ILE A 18 21.20 -2.41 -4.67
CA ILE A 18 21.76 -3.45 -3.80
C ILE A 18 20.78 -3.87 -2.68
N CYS A 19 19.87 -2.99 -2.27
CA CYS A 19 18.87 -3.29 -1.25
C CYS A 19 17.88 -4.35 -1.75
N LEU A 20 17.52 -4.34 -3.04
CA LEU A 20 16.56 -5.29 -3.60
C LEU A 20 17.01 -6.74 -3.36
N SER A 21 18.25 -7.07 -3.73
CA SER A 21 18.81 -8.41 -3.55
C SER A 21 18.97 -8.85 -2.08
N ARG A 22 19.06 -7.90 -1.14
CA ARG A 22 19.37 -8.17 0.27
C ARG A 22 18.14 -8.22 1.17
N TYR A 23 17.14 -7.40 0.86
CA TYR A 23 16.05 -7.09 1.77
C TYR A 23 14.67 -7.27 1.14
N SER A 24 14.59 -7.63 -0.15
CA SER A 24 13.28 -7.89 -0.77
C SER A 24 12.64 -9.12 -0.14
N PRO A 25 11.41 -9.01 0.38
CA PRO A 25 10.64 -10.16 0.81
C PRO A 25 10.54 -11.23 -0.28
N ASP A 26 10.50 -10.84 -1.56
CA ASP A 26 10.44 -11.79 -2.67
C ASP A 26 11.67 -12.71 -2.79
N LEU A 27 12.79 -12.31 -2.18
CA LEU A 27 14.06 -13.03 -2.26
C LEU A 27 14.46 -13.66 -0.93
N ILE A 28 13.65 -13.53 0.13
CA ILE A 28 13.91 -14.11 1.45
C ILE A 28 13.09 -15.40 1.61
N PRO A 29 13.74 -16.58 1.66
CA PRO A 29 13.03 -17.85 1.82
C PRO A 29 12.21 -17.89 3.11
N GLY A 30 10.96 -18.36 3.02
CA GLY A 30 10.07 -18.55 4.16
C GLY A 30 9.30 -17.30 4.60
N ILE A 31 9.51 -16.15 3.94
CA ILE A 31 8.63 -14.99 4.12
C ILE A 31 7.40 -15.13 3.22
N SER A 32 6.23 -14.77 3.73
CA SER A 32 4.99 -14.69 2.95
C SER A 32 4.57 -13.23 2.78
N LYS A 33 3.83 -12.95 1.71
CA LYS A 33 3.10 -11.68 1.55
C LYS A 33 1.76 -11.84 2.26
N VAL A 34 1.53 -11.04 3.29
CA VAL A 34 0.33 -11.14 4.14
C VAL A 34 -0.69 -10.02 3.88
N ASP A 35 -0.29 -8.95 3.20
CA ASP A 35 -1.14 -7.84 2.75
C ASP A 35 -0.38 -7.04 1.67
N GLY A 36 -1.04 -6.29 0.80
CA GLY A 36 -0.40 -5.42 -0.20
C GLY A 36 0.14 -4.14 0.42
N GLU A 37 1.13 -4.30 1.31
CA GLU A 37 1.90 -3.23 1.93
C GLU A 37 1.02 -2.10 2.51
N VAL A 38 1.63 -0.95 2.82
CA VAL A 38 0.94 0.22 3.42
C VAL A 38 -0.29 0.70 2.63
N LEU A 39 -0.30 0.57 1.30
CA LEU A 39 -1.35 1.13 0.45
C LEU A 39 -2.70 0.42 0.62
N GLU A 40 -2.72 -0.91 0.68
CA GLU A 40 -3.99 -1.65 0.84
C GLU A 40 -4.63 -1.38 2.20
N THR A 41 -3.82 -1.29 3.27
CA THR A 41 -4.32 -0.90 4.58
C THR A 41 -4.85 0.54 4.58
N LEU A 42 -4.14 1.50 3.96
CA LEU A 42 -4.57 2.90 3.91
C LEU A 42 -5.88 3.08 3.13
N TRP A 43 -6.01 2.43 1.96
CA TRP A 43 -7.19 2.57 1.11
C TRP A 43 -8.40 1.79 1.61
N SER A 44 -8.23 0.83 2.53
CA SER A 44 -9.34 0.13 3.17
C SER A 44 -10.36 1.08 3.83
N GLN A 45 -9.90 2.26 4.27
CA GLN A 45 -10.75 3.32 4.84
C GLN A 45 -11.78 3.87 3.83
N LEU A 46 -11.50 3.80 2.53
CA LEU A 46 -12.42 4.25 1.49
C LEU A 46 -13.65 3.35 1.36
N ASN A 47 -13.61 2.13 1.92
CA ASN A 47 -14.77 1.25 1.91
C ASN A 47 -15.96 1.85 2.66
N GLU A 48 -15.73 2.69 3.68
CA GLU A 48 -16.78 3.36 4.45
C GLU A 48 -17.62 4.32 3.61
N ILE A 49 -17.03 4.93 2.57
CA ILE A 49 -17.70 5.88 1.68
C ILE A 49 -18.13 5.25 0.35
N CYS A 50 -17.91 3.95 0.15
CA CYS A 50 -18.24 3.27 -1.11
C CYS A 50 -19.73 3.41 -1.47
N GLY A 51 -20.62 3.24 -0.49
CA GLY A 51 -22.06 3.33 -0.72
C GLY A 51 -22.53 4.73 -1.14
N SER A 52 -22.01 5.78 -0.50
CA SER A 52 -22.39 7.16 -0.83
C SER A 52 -21.80 7.60 -2.17
N THR A 53 -20.53 7.26 -2.44
CA THR A 53 -19.83 7.61 -3.67
C THR A 53 -20.40 6.91 -4.91
N HIS A 54 -21.01 5.73 -4.76
CA HIS A 54 -21.60 4.98 -5.87
C HIS A 54 -22.68 5.78 -6.64
N SER A 55 -23.50 6.57 -5.95
CA SER A 55 -24.61 7.33 -6.56
C SER A 55 -24.24 8.76 -6.98
N MET A 56 -22.99 9.20 -6.72
CA MET A 56 -22.55 10.55 -7.03
C MET A 56 -22.27 10.77 -8.52
N THR A 57 -22.35 12.03 -8.95
CA THR A 57 -21.82 12.45 -10.26
C THR A 57 -20.30 12.24 -10.30
N ALA A 58 -19.73 12.08 -11.50
CA ALA A 58 -18.29 11.82 -11.64
C ALA A 58 -17.42 12.92 -11.01
N ALA A 59 -17.82 14.19 -11.18
CA ALA A 59 -17.10 15.33 -10.60
C ALA A 59 -17.14 15.30 -9.07
N HIS A 60 -18.33 15.14 -8.48
CA HIS A 60 -18.47 15.13 -7.02
C HIS A 60 -17.82 13.90 -6.38
N ARG A 61 -17.92 12.72 -7.02
CA ARG A 61 -17.22 11.52 -6.58
C ARG A 61 -15.72 11.75 -6.49
N ARG A 62 -15.13 12.42 -7.48
CA ARG A 62 -13.69 12.71 -7.50
C ARG A 62 -13.27 13.62 -6.35
N GLU A 63 -14.05 14.66 -6.08
CA GLU A 63 -13.78 15.59 -4.96
C GLU A 63 -13.83 14.85 -3.62
N VAL A 64 -14.89 14.07 -3.39
CA VAL A 64 -15.06 13.29 -2.14
C VAL A 64 -13.93 12.26 -1.99
N LEU A 65 -13.61 11.49 -3.03
CA LEU A 65 -12.50 10.53 -2.94
C LEU A 65 -11.17 11.23 -2.64
N ASN A 66 -10.87 12.36 -3.27
CA ASN A 66 -9.65 13.12 -3.01
C ASN A 66 -9.60 13.66 -1.56
N ASP A 67 -10.72 14.18 -1.06
CA ASP A 67 -10.83 14.70 0.32
C ASP A 67 -10.60 13.58 1.35
N HIS A 68 -11.12 12.38 1.10
CA HIS A 68 -10.91 11.23 1.98
C HIS A 68 -9.55 10.55 1.81
N MET A 69 -8.91 10.65 0.65
CA MET A 69 -7.58 10.08 0.41
C MET A 69 -6.47 10.91 1.06
N LEU A 70 -6.63 12.22 1.26
CA LEU A 70 -5.63 13.12 1.86
C LEU A 70 -4.18 12.79 1.40
N ASP A 71 -3.27 12.55 2.36
CA ASP A 71 -1.87 12.14 2.16
C ASP A 71 -1.69 10.62 2.40
N SER A 72 -2.63 9.81 1.89
CA SER A 72 -2.58 8.34 2.02
C SER A 72 -1.73 7.69 0.91
N ASN A 73 -0.51 8.20 0.72
CA ASN A 73 0.48 7.68 -0.24
C ASN A 73 1.90 7.65 0.34
#